data_AF-G3QAR5-F1
#
_entry.id   AF-G3QAR5-F1
#
_cell.length_a   1.000
_cell.length_b   1.000
_cell.length_c   1.000
_cell.angle_alpha   90.00
_cell.angle_beta   90.00
_cell.angle_gamma   90.00
#
_symmetry.space_group_name_H-M   'P 1'
#
loop_
_entity.id
_entity.type
_entity.pdbx_description
1 polymer ?
#
loop_
_entity_poly.entity_id
_entity_poly.type
_entity_poly.pdbx_seq_one_letter_code
_entity_poly.pdbx_strand_id
1 'polypeptide(L)'
;MAPRTAALLSAGFLLLLTQRALTETGPGARPIRLSVENDLSNITPESYFSSVVEGGVLLSALRRLQETQQDFKFTVTVDPNFGLFLESVNGVAGSESEQTYWEILSESFGEYTRLDVGIGCYQPVADEHIILRFSTWRRQ
;
A
#
# COMPACT_ATOMS: atom_id res chain seq x y z
N MET A 1 35.65 -24.48 -44.86
CA MET A 1 35.17 -25.35 -43.75
C MET A 1 35.63 -24.70 -42.45
N ALA A 2 34.72 -24.08 -41.71
CA ALA A 2 35.01 -23.39 -40.46
C ALA A 2 33.92 -23.79 -39.45
N PRO A 3 34.24 -24.25 -38.24
CA PRO A 3 33.24 -24.43 -37.19
C PRO A 3 33.22 -23.16 -36.33
N ARG A 4 32.04 -22.62 -36.04
CA ARG A 4 31.87 -21.64 -34.97
C ARG A 4 30.64 -22.01 -34.13
N THR A 5 30.97 -22.67 -33.02
CA THR A 5 30.43 -22.49 -31.68
C THR A 5 28.93 -22.24 -31.52
N ALA A 6 28.30 -23.22 -30.87
CA ALA A 6 26.96 -23.18 -30.33
C ALA A 6 26.74 -21.96 -29.41
N ALA A 7 25.63 -21.26 -29.61
CA ALA A 7 25.07 -20.33 -28.64
C ALA A 7 24.00 -21.09 -27.83
N LEU A 8 24.34 -21.46 -26.60
CA LEU A 8 23.38 -21.87 -25.58
C LEU A 8 22.56 -20.63 -25.21
N LEU A 9 21.35 -20.52 -25.75
CA LEU A 9 20.39 -19.49 -25.36
C LEU A 9 19.98 -19.74 -23.90
N SER A 10 20.42 -18.81 -23.06
CA SER A 10 20.19 -18.72 -21.62
C SER A 10 18.71 -18.92 -21.27
N ALA A 11 18.41 -20.08 -20.67
CA ALA A 11 17.15 -20.36 -19.98
C ALA A 11 17.06 -19.64 -18.61
N GLY A 12 17.69 -18.47 -18.47
CA GLY A 12 17.81 -17.74 -17.20
C GLY A 12 16.79 -16.62 -17.00
N PHE A 13 16.04 -16.21 -18.04
CA PHE A 13 15.19 -15.01 -17.96
C PHE A 13 13.73 -15.28 -17.55
N LEU A 14 13.32 -16.54 -17.40
CA LEU A 14 11.96 -16.90 -16.99
C LEU A 14 11.78 -17.06 -15.47
N LEU A 15 12.84 -16.92 -14.68
CA LEU A 15 12.80 -17.08 -13.21
C LEU A 15 12.66 -15.76 -12.43
N LEU A 16 12.68 -14.61 -13.10
CA LEU A 16 12.65 -13.28 -12.44
C LEU A 16 11.24 -12.76 -12.09
N LEU A 17 10.17 -13.47 -12.42
CA LEU A 17 8.78 -13.06 -12.11
C LEU A 17 8.15 -13.79 -10.91
N THR A 18 8.92 -14.58 -10.16
CA THR A 18 8.40 -15.31 -8.98
C THR A 18 8.89 -14.80 -7.64
N GLN A 19 9.46 -13.59 -7.59
CA GLN A 19 9.43 -12.80 -6.35
C GLN A 19 7.99 -12.28 -6.13
N ARG A 20 7.05 -13.22 -6.03
CA ARG A 20 5.83 -13.06 -5.27
C ARG A 20 6.36 -12.79 -3.86
N ALA A 21 6.50 -11.52 -3.51
CA ALA A 21 6.88 -11.06 -2.19
C ALA A 21 6.19 -11.98 -1.19
N LEU A 22 6.99 -12.60 -0.32
CA LEU A 22 6.60 -13.65 0.61
C LEU A 22 5.28 -13.26 1.28
N THR A 23 4.18 -13.73 0.70
CA THR A 23 2.86 -13.57 1.28
C THR A 23 2.89 -14.60 2.37
N GLU A 24 2.88 -14.16 3.63
CA GLU A 24 2.48 -15.05 4.71
C GLU A 24 1.06 -15.52 4.41
N THR A 25 0.94 -16.58 3.63
CA THR A 25 -0.29 -17.31 3.38
C THR A 25 -0.53 -18.23 4.56
N GLY A 26 -0.59 -17.64 5.75
CA GLY A 26 -1.12 -18.32 6.92
C GLY A 26 -2.61 -18.62 6.70
N PRO A 27 -3.14 -19.70 7.28
CA PRO A 27 -4.58 -19.91 7.33
C PRO A 27 -5.28 -18.64 7.86
N GLY A 28 -6.23 -18.09 7.09
CA GLY A 28 -6.94 -16.85 7.44
C GLY A 28 -6.30 -15.55 6.95
N ALA A 29 -5.24 -15.60 6.12
CA ALA A 29 -4.75 -14.41 5.43
C ALA A 29 -5.75 -13.89 4.40
N ARG A 30 -6.08 -12.60 4.48
CA ARG A 30 -6.92 -11.85 3.54
C ARG A 30 -6.00 -10.91 2.76
N PRO A 31 -5.68 -11.22 1.49
CA PRO A 31 -4.83 -10.36 0.68
C PRO A 31 -5.54 -9.04 0.40
N ILE A 32 -4.77 -7.96 0.31
CA ILE A 32 -5.26 -6.63 -0.08
C ILE A 32 -4.31 -6.00 -1.09
N ARG A 33 -4.87 -5.12 -1.93
CA ARG A 33 -4.10 -4.18 -2.75
C ARG A 33 -4.04 -2.85 -2.01
N LEU A 34 -2.88 -2.19 -2.03
CA LEU A 34 -2.70 -0.86 -1.49
C LEU A 34 -2.14 0.07 -2.57
N SER A 35 -2.78 1.21 -2.79
CA SER A 35 -2.23 2.28 -3.64
C SER A 35 -1.88 3.50 -2.80
N VAL A 36 -0.75 4.14 -3.13
CA VAL A 36 -0.35 5.44 -2.57
C VAL A 36 -0.46 6.47 -3.68
N GLU A 37 -1.40 7.40 -3.51
CA GLU A 37 -1.73 8.45 -4.47
C GLU A 37 -1.39 9.82 -3.88
N ASN A 38 -1.05 10.77 -4.73
CA ASN A 38 -0.84 12.15 -4.33
C ASN A 38 -1.53 13.09 -5.31
N ASP A 39 -2.75 13.51 -4.98
CA ASP A 39 -3.60 14.38 -5.81
C ASP A 39 -3.03 15.79 -5.97
N LEU A 40 -2.05 16.16 -5.15
CA LEU A 40 -1.39 17.46 -5.20
C LEU A 40 -0.13 17.44 -6.08
N SER A 41 0.16 16.31 -6.72
CA SER A 41 1.31 16.13 -7.61
C SER A 41 0.93 15.28 -8.84
N ASN A 42 1.65 15.43 -9.94
CA ASN A 42 1.45 14.59 -11.13
C ASN A 42 2.30 13.31 -11.10
N ILE A 43 2.50 12.72 -9.91
CA ILE A 43 3.32 11.52 -9.73
C ILE A 43 2.44 10.29 -9.97
N THR A 44 2.97 9.30 -10.68
CA THR A 44 2.29 8.01 -10.88
C THR A 44 2.04 7.33 -9.53
N PRO A 45 0.83 6.84 -9.24
CA PRO A 45 0.55 6.11 -8.01
C PRO A 45 1.48 4.91 -7.82
N GLU A 46 1.91 4.69 -6.58
CA GLU A 46 2.66 3.50 -6.19
C GLU A 46 1.68 2.40 -5.77
N SER A 47 2.00 1.14 -6.05
CA SER A 47 1.12 0.00 -5.75
C SER A 47 1.86 -1.07 -4.98
N TYR A 48 1.23 -1.57 -3.93
CA TYR A 48 1.76 -2.59 -3.05
C TYR A 48 0.74 -3.71 -2.82
N PHE A 49 1.26 -4.87 -2.44
CA PHE A 49 0.45 -6.03 -2.05
C PHE A 49 0.80 -6.43 -0.62
N SER A 50 -0.23 -6.60 0.20
CA SER A 50 -0.07 -7.02 1.60
C SER A 50 -1.21 -7.95 1.99
N SER A 51 -1.28 -8.29 3.26
CA SER A 51 -2.38 -9.06 3.82
C SER A 51 -2.68 -8.63 5.25
N VAL A 52 -3.92 -8.89 5.65
CA VAL A 52 -4.35 -8.91 7.06
C VAL A 52 -4.74 -10.34 7.43
N VAL A 53 -4.60 -10.69 8.70
CA VAL A 53 -5.25 -11.90 9.21
C VAL A 53 -6.75 -11.64 9.35
N GLU A 54 -7.56 -12.69 9.47
CA GLU A 54 -8.98 -12.54 9.77
C GLU A 54 -9.23 -11.72 11.05
N GLY A 55 -10.07 -10.69 10.95
CA GLY A 55 -10.31 -9.71 12.03
C GLY A 55 -9.15 -8.72 12.27
N GLY A 56 -8.05 -8.83 11.52
CA GLY A 56 -6.92 -7.93 11.57
C GLY A 56 -7.23 -6.57 10.95
N VAL A 57 -6.58 -5.53 11.48
CA VAL A 57 -6.78 -4.15 11.05
C VAL A 57 -5.76 -3.71 9.98
N LEU A 58 -6.11 -2.68 9.22
CA LEU A 58 -5.30 -2.11 8.13
C LEU A 58 -3.87 -1.74 8.59
N LEU A 59 -3.70 -1.23 9.81
CA LEU A 59 -2.39 -0.95 10.41
C LEU A 59 -1.43 -2.15 10.32
N SER A 60 -1.93 -3.38 10.48
CA SER A 60 -1.08 -4.57 10.40
C SER A 60 -0.55 -4.80 8.99
N ALA A 61 -1.35 -4.54 7.96
CA ALA A 61 -0.90 -4.63 6.58
C ALA A 61 0.14 -3.56 6.25
N LEU A 62 -0.02 -2.32 6.76
CA LEU A 62 0.96 -1.25 6.58
C LEU A 62 2.28 -1.57 7.28
N ARG A 63 2.25 -2.15 8.49
CA ARG A 63 3.46 -2.59 9.21
C ARG A 63 4.21 -3.66 8.43
N ARG A 64 3.51 -4.68 7.90
CA ARG A 64 4.12 -5.71 7.05
C ARG A 64 4.78 -5.10 5.82
N LEU A 65 4.15 -4.14 5.17
CA LEU A 65 4.77 -3.43 4.04
C LEU A 65 6.01 -2.68 4.48
N GLN A 66 5.97 -1.93 5.58
CA GLN A 66 7.13 -1.19 6.07
C GLN A 66 8.31 -2.08 6.48
N GLU A 67 8.02 -3.29 6.97
CA GLU A 67 9.01 -4.31 7.35
C GLU A 67 9.64 -5.01 6.14
N THR A 68 8.86 -5.24 5.07
CA THR A 68 9.26 -6.09 3.94
C THR A 68 9.63 -5.31 2.67
N GLN A 69 9.13 -4.09 2.52
CA GLN A 69 9.34 -3.21 1.37
C GLN A 69 10.14 -1.98 1.81
N GLN A 70 11.32 -1.79 1.22
CA GLN A 70 12.24 -0.74 1.65
C GLN A 70 11.72 0.66 1.28
N ASP A 71 10.99 0.75 0.18
CA ASP A 71 10.37 1.94 -0.39
C ASP A 71 9.04 2.32 0.30
N PHE A 72 8.39 1.39 1.00
CA PHE A 72 7.22 1.71 1.81
C PHE A 72 7.61 2.19 3.21
N LYS A 73 7.23 3.42 3.54
CA LYS A 73 7.39 4.00 4.90
C LYS A 73 6.13 4.75 5.28
N PHE A 74 5.73 4.66 6.55
CA PHE A 74 4.65 5.46 7.09
C PHE A 74 4.92 5.83 8.55
N THR A 75 4.37 6.97 8.98
CA THR A 75 4.38 7.37 10.38
C THR A 75 2.96 7.59 10.88
N VAL A 76 2.80 7.46 12.19
CA VAL A 76 1.53 7.68 12.87
C VAL A 76 1.76 8.58 14.07
N THR A 77 0.77 9.43 14.34
CA THR A 77 0.63 10.13 15.62
C THR A 77 -0.52 9.51 16.41
N VAL A 78 -0.50 9.69 17.73
CA VAL A 78 -1.59 9.26 18.61
C VAL A 78 -2.39 10.49 18.97
N ASP A 79 -3.61 10.58 18.45
CA ASP A 79 -4.59 11.58 18.86
C ASP A 79 -5.35 11.07 20.10
N PRO A 80 -5.52 11.89 21.15
CA PRO A 80 -6.17 11.46 22.39
C PRO A 80 -7.67 11.14 22.24
N ASN A 81 -8.33 11.65 21.19
CA ASN A 81 -9.76 11.47 20.94
C ASN A 81 -10.03 10.41 19.86
N PHE A 82 -9.15 10.28 18.87
CA PHE A 82 -9.37 9.47 17.68
C PHE A 82 -8.40 8.29 17.53
N GLY A 83 -7.34 8.22 18.33
CA GLY A 83 -6.36 7.14 18.29
C GLY A 83 -5.29 7.35 17.21
N LEU A 84 -4.93 6.29 16.48
CA LEU A 84 -3.84 6.33 15.51
C LEU A 84 -4.23 7.11 14.26
N PHE A 85 -3.56 8.24 14.07
CA PHE A 85 -3.70 9.10 12.89
C PHE A 85 -2.53 8.84 11.92
N LEU A 86 -2.85 8.66 10.64
CA LEU A 86 -1.84 8.46 9.59
C LEU A 86 -1.20 9.81 9.25
N GLU A 87 0.03 10.01 9.70
CA GLU A 87 0.73 11.29 9.60
C GLU A 87 1.47 11.44 8.27
N SER A 88 2.25 10.42 7.88
CA SER A 88 3.01 10.44 6.63
C SER A 88 3.04 9.08 5.94
N VAL A 89 3.18 9.11 4.61
CA VAL A 89 3.47 7.93 3.78
C VAL A 89 4.56 8.33 2.77
N ASN A 90 5.55 7.46 2.57
CA ASN A 90 6.68 7.63 1.66
C ASN A 90 7.36 9.01 1.75
N GLY A 91 7.47 9.55 2.96
CA GLY A 91 8.14 10.83 3.24
C GLY A 91 7.27 12.08 3.02
N VAL A 92 6.00 11.92 2.63
CA VAL A 92 5.05 13.04 2.48
C VAL A 92 4.13 13.08 3.71
N ALA A 93 4.21 14.14 4.49
CA ALA A 93 3.42 14.35 5.70
C ALA A 93 2.23 15.28 5.48
N GLY A 94 1.11 15.00 6.16
CA GLY A 94 0.01 15.95 6.31
C GLY A 94 0.46 17.20 7.05
N SER A 95 -0.23 18.31 6.82
CA SER A 95 0.07 19.59 7.45
C SER A 95 -1.21 20.39 7.69
N GLU A 96 -1.41 20.81 8.94
CA GLU A 96 -2.51 21.71 9.29
C GLU A 96 -2.37 23.08 8.63
N SER A 97 -1.15 23.62 8.53
CA SER A 97 -0.91 24.93 7.91
C SER A 97 -1.17 24.89 6.41
N GLU A 98 -0.76 23.81 5.75
CA GLU A 98 -0.98 23.63 4.32
C GLU A 98 -2.38 23.08 4.00
N GLN A 99 -3.09 22.61 5.03
CA GLN A 99 -4.40 21.98 4.94
C GLN A 99 -4.39 20.69 4.13
N THR A 100 -3.38 19.86 4.37
CA THR A 100 -3.15 18.59 3.67
C THR A 100 -3.22 17.41 4.62
N TYR A 101 -3.67 16.27 4.12
CA TYR A 101 -3.85 15.04 4.89
C TYR A 101 -3.79 13.80 4.01
N TRP A 102 -3.68 12.64 4.67
CA TRP A 102 -3.89 11.34 4.05
C TRP A 102 -5.34 10.91 4.19
N GLU A 103 -6.07 10.91 3.08
CA GLU A 103 -7.39 10.31 2.96
C GLU A 103 -7.26 8.79 2.77
N ILE A 104 -8.16 8.02 3.40
CA ILE A 104 -8.19 6.57 3.28
C ILE A 104 -9.47 6.19 2.55
N LEU A 105 -9.31 5.54 1.41
CA LEU A 105 -10.41 5.09 0.58
C LEU A 105 -10.38 3.56 0.47
N SER A 106 -11.57 2.98 0.36
CA SER A 106 -11.76 1.62 -0.13
C SER A 106 -12.34 1.72 -1.54
N GLU A 107 -11.79 0.93 -2.46
CA GLU A 107 -12.34 0.69 -3.78
C GLU A 107 -12.83 -0.75 -3.87
N SER A 108 -14.11 -0.88 -4.23
CA SER A 108 -14.75 -2.17 -4.47
C SER A 108 -15.63 -2.07 -5.69
N PHE A 109 -15.35 -2.89 -6.71
CA PHE A 109 -16.12 -2.93 -7.95
C PHE A 109 -16.24 -1.56 -8.65
N GLY A 110 -15.20 -0.71 -8.57
CA GLY A 110 -15.16 0.63 -9.17
C GLY A 110 -15.80 1.73 -8.33
N GLU A 111 -16.41 1.41 -7.20
CA GLU A 111 -16.97 2.39 -6.27
C GLU A 111 -15.94 2.76 -5.20
N TYR A 112 -15.68 4.06 -5.04
CA TYR A 112 -14.73 4.59 -4.07
C TYR A 112 -15.51 5.09 -2.84
N THR A 113 -15.21 4.50 -1.69
CA THR A 113 -15.79 4.90 -0.40
C THR A 113 -14.71 5.44 0.50
N ARG A 114 -14.89 6.67 0.99
CA ARG A 114 -14.05 7.22 2.06
C ARG A 114 -14.37 6.49 3.35
N LEU A 115 -13.33 6.00 4.03
CA LEU A 115 -13.49 5.31 5.30
C LEU A 115 -13.83 6.31 6.41
N ASP A 116 -14.72 5.89 7.31
CA ASP A 116 -15.17 6.64 8.49
C ASP A 116 -14.36 6.31 9.75
N VAL A 117 -13.42 5.37 9.65
CA VAL A 117 -12.51 4.96 10.72
C VAL A 117 -11.05 4.95 10.26
N GLY A 118 -10.12 5.12 11.20
CA GLY A 118 -8.68 5.13 10.91
C GLY A 118 -8.08 3.75 10.68
N ILE A 119 -6.80 3.74 10.27
CA ILE A 119 -6.02 2.51 10.00
C ILE A 119 -5.94 1.54 11.20
N GLY A 120 -6.09 2.06 12.42
CA GLY A 120 -6.08 1.26 13.65
C GLY A 120 -7.38 0.50 13.91
N CYS A 121 -8.47 0.84 13.22
CA CYS A 121 -9.80 0.27 13.45
C CYS A 121 -10.36 -0.44 12.21
N TYR A 122 -10.03 0.06 11.00
CA TYR A 122 -10.54 -0.52 9.77
C TYR A 122 -10.07 -1.96 9.60
N GLN A 123 -11.01 -2.87 9.28
CA GLN A 123 -10.74 -4.27 9.00
C GLN A 123 -10.98 -4.56 7.52
N PRO A 124 -9.91 -4.66 6.71
CA PRO A 124 -10.05 -4.97 5.30
C PRO A 124 -10.64 -6.36 5.04
N VAL A 125 -11.37 -6.48 3.94
CA VAL A 125 -11.84 -7.78 3.41
C VAL A 125 -10.88 -8.32 2.35
N ALA A 126 -11.07 -9.58 1.96
CA ALA A 126 -10.20 -10.20 0.96
C ALA A 126 -10.34 -9.52 -0.40
N ASP A 127 -9.20 -9.32 -1.07
CA ASP A 127 -9.05 -8.71 -2.39
C ASP A 127 -9.51 -7.25 -2.50
N GLU A 128 -9.77 -6.63 -1.36
CA GLU A 128 -10.09 -5.22 -1.24
C GLU A 128 -8.92 -4.35 -1.71
N HIS A 129 -9.25 -3.24 -2.37
CA HIS A 129 -8.29 -2.23 -2.76
C HIS A 129 -8.38 -1.03 -1.83
N ILE A 130 -7.34 -0.82 -1.04
CA ILE A 130 -7.19 0.34 -0.18
C ILE A 130 -6.36 1.39 -0.90
N ILE A 131 -6.79 2.65 -0.85
CA ILE A 131 -6.03 3.78 -1.36
C ILE A 131 -5.70 4.73 -0.22
N LEU A 132 -4.42 5.06 -0.07
CA LEU A 132 -3.93 6.16 0.74
C LEU A 132 -3.68 7.33 -0.19
N ARG A 133 -4.51 8.36 -0.11
CA ARG A 133 -4.48 9.51 -1.03
C ARG A 133 -4.06 10.76 -0.29
N PHE A 134 -2.95 11.36 -0.67
CA PHE A 134 -2.56 12.66 -0.16
C PHE A 134 -3.41 13.74 -0.82
N SER A 135 -4.18 14.47 -0.01
CA SER A 135 -5.20 15.42 -0.48
C SER A 135 -5.23 16.68 0.39
N THR A 136 -6.12 17.61 0.07
CA THR A 136 -6.36 18.85 0.82
C THR A 136 -7.83 18.99 1.20
N TRP A 137 -8.12 19.59 2.36
CA TRP A 137 -9.49 19.97 2.74
C TRP A 137 -9.85 21.41 2.39
N ARG A 138 -8.99 22.12 1.64
CA ARG A 138 -9.41 23.38 1.02
C ARG A 138 -10.55 23.09 0.06
N ARG A 139 -11.63 23.87 0.17
CA ARG A 139 -12.64 23.93 -0.89
C ARG A 139 -11.97 24.49 -2.14
N GLN A 140 -11.99 23.69 -3.21
CA GLN A 140 -11.74 24.15 -4.57
C GLN A 140 -12.96 24.92 -5.09
#